data_AF-A0A953L3S9-F1
#
_entry.id   AF-A0A953L3S9-F1
#
_cell.length_a   1.000
_cell.length_b   1.000
_cell.length_c   1.000
_cell.angle_alpha   90.00
_cell.angle_beta   90.00
_cell.angle_gamma   90.00
#
_symmetry.space_group_name_H-M   'P 1'
#
loop_
_entity.id
_entity.type
_entity.pdbx_description
1 polymer ?
#
loop_
_entity_poly.entity_id
_entity_poly.type
_entity_poly.pdbx_seq_one_letter_code
_entity_poly.pdbx_strand_id
1 'polypeptide(L)'
;MIGFLKLDRLAAARGDGLHPRLLELIEQRALTVEGDPNVVELHTVRDCAFTQAGPGPTPARPAFLPGNVIDFTPRRQAAAVAQKKTSNS
;
A
#
# COMPACT_ATOMS: atom_id res chain seq x y z
N MET A 1 -0.15 18.35 -1.46
CA MET A 1 0.60 18.05 -2.72
C MET A 1 1.70 19.05 -3.09
N ILE A 2 1.78 20.21 -2.44
CA ILE A 2 2.67 21.34 -2.77
C ILE A 2 4.18 21.02 -2.79
N GLY A 3 4.64 20.00 -2.05
CA GLY A 3 6.07 19.66 -1.95
C GLY A 3 6.67 19.11 -3.25
N PHE A 4 5.94 18.25 -3.97
CA PHE A 4 6.47 17.56 -5.15
C PHE A 4 6.65 18.47 -6.36
N LEU A 5 5.78 19.47 -6.54
CA LEU A 5 5.90 20.45 -7.64
C LEU A 5 7.11 21.38 -7.49
N LYS A 6 7.57 21.62 -6.25
CA LYS A 6 8.79 22.41 -6.01
C LYS A 6 10.05 21.62 -6.38
N LEU A 7 10.05 20.31 -6.13
CA LEU A 7 11.15 19.41 -6.49
C LEU A 7 11.25 19.24 -8.01
N ASP A 8 10.10 19.11 -8.67
CA ASP A 8 10.02 19.09 -10.14
C ASP A 8 10.65 20.35 -10.75
N ARG A 9 10.31 21.56 -10.29
CA ARG A 9 10.92 22.80 -10.79
C ARG A 9 12.45 22.83 -10.67
N LEU A 10 12.99 22.26 -9.59
CA LEU A 10 14.43 22.18 -9.37
C LEU A 10 15.10 21.16 -10.31
N ALA A 11 14.43 20.03 -10.59
CA ALA A 11 14.90 19.01 -11.51
C ALA A 11 14.75 19.44 -12.98
N ALA A 12 13.66 20.14 -13.32
CA ALA A 12 13.38 20.65 -14.66
C ALA A 12 14.45 21.64 -15.15
N ALA A 13 15.02 22.44 -14.25
CA ALA A 13 16.16 23.32 -14.56
C ALA A 13 17.40 22.56 -15.06
N ARG A 14 17.49 21.24 -14.80
CA ARG A 14 18.58 20.36 -15.20
C ARG A 14 18.19 19.41 -16.35
N GLY A 15 16.94 19.49 -16.84
CA GLY A 15 16.40 18.60 -17.85
C GLY A 15 15.78 17.29 -17.31
N ASP A 16 15.88 17.05 -16.01
CA ASP A 16 15.35 15.84 -15.33
C ASP A 16 13.93 16.06 -14.76
N GLY A 17 13.21 17.04 -15.30
CA GLY A 17 11.84 17.36 -14.90
C GLY A 17 10.86 16.25 -15.25
N LEU A 18 9.68 16.29 -14.63
CA LEU A 18 8.60 15.38 -14.97
C LEU A 18 8.16 15.60 -16.43
N HIS A 19 7.67 14.52 -17.03
CA HIS A 19 7.04 14.60 -18.34
C HIS A 19 5.86 15.61 -18.31
N PRO A 20 5.71 16.50 -19.31
CA PRO A 20 4.71 17.58 -19.27
C PRO A 20 3.28 17.10 -18.96
N ARG A 21 2.89 15.96 -19.57
CA ARG A 21 1.58 15.37 -19.34
C ARG A 21 1.34 14.93 -17.89
N LEU A 22 2.39 14.45 -17.21
CA LEU A 22 2.29 14.05 -15.81
C LEU A 22 2.20 15.29 -14.91
N LEU A 23 2.93 16.35 -15.25
CA LEU A 23 2.87 17.63 -14.56
C LEU A 23 1.44 18.20 -14.59
N GLU A 24 0.82 18.26 -15.77
CA GLU A 24 -0.58 18.70 -15.94
C GLU A 24 -1.55 17.90 -15.06
N LEU A 25 -1.42 16.57 -15.02
CA LEU A 25 -2.30 15.71 -14.22
C LEU A 25 -2.12 15.93 -12.72
N ILE A 26 -0.89 16.18 -12.26
CA ILE A 26 -0.60 16.47 -10.86
C ILE A 26 -1.17 17.83 -10.46
N GLU A 27 -1.04 18.85 -11.32
CA GLU A 27 -1.62 20.18 -11.09
C GLU A 27 -3.15 20.12 -11.07
N GLN A 28 -3.78 19.43 -12.02
CA GLN A 28 -5.23 19.21 -12.03
C GLN A 28 -5.71 18.51 -10.76
N ARG A 29 -5.01 17.44 -10.35
CA ARG A 29 -5.33 16.72 -9.12
C ARG A 29 -5.19 17.61 -7.88
N ALA A 30 -4.19 18.48 -7.82
CA ALA A 30 -4.03 19.42 -6.71
C ALA A 30 -5.21 20.39 -6.63
N LEU A 31 -5.63 20.95 -7.77
CA LEU A 31 -6.80 21.84 -7.85
C LEU A 31 -8.10 21.14 -7.44
N THR A 32 -8.30 19.89 -7.84
CA THR A 32 -9.47 19.10 -7.44
C THR A 32 -9.50 18.83 -5.94
N VAL A 33 -8.36 18.48 -5.34
CA VAL A 33 -8.29 18.20 -3.89
C VAL A 33 -8.50 19.47 -3.06
N GLU A 34 -8.01 20.63 -3.51
CA GLU A 34 -8.15 21.90 -2.78
C GLU A 34 -9.51 22.58 -2.99
N GLY A 35 -10.17 22.35 -4.13
CA GLY A 35 -11.38 23.07 -4.54
C GLY A 35 -12.69 22.30 -4.48
N ASP A 36 -12.67 20.96 -4.49
CA ASP A 36 -13.90 20.16 -4.49
C ASP A 36 -14.31 19.76 -3.06
N PRO A 37 -15.44 20.26 -2.52
CA PRO A 37 -15.90 19.90 -1.18
C PRO A 37 -16.27 18.41 -1.03
N ASN A 38 -16.44 17.68 -2.13
CA ASN A 38 -16.70 16.23 -2.11
C ASN A 38 -15.43 15.38 -2.07
N VAL A 39 -14.25 15.99 -2.25
CA VAL A 39 -12.97 15.30 -2.20
C VAL A 39 -12.33 15.56 -0.84
N VAL A 40 -12.34 14.54 0.02
CA VAL A 40 -11.81 14.66 1.38
C VAL A 40 -10.54 13.82 1.53
N GLU A 41 -9.51 14.41 2.14
CA GLU A 41 -8.28 13.68 2.46
C GLU A 41 -8.52 12.68 3.61
N LEU A 42 -8.50 11.39 3.30
CA LEU A 42 -8.82 10.33 4.28
C LEU A 42 -7.98 10.38 5.58
N HIS A 43 -6.78 10.96 5.55
CA HIS A 43 -5.94 11.08 6.74
C HIS A 43 -6.41 12.19 7.70
N THR A 44 -7.11 13.22 7.21
CA THR A 44 -7.72 14.26 8.06
C THR A 44 -9.06 13.81 8.63
N VAL A 45 -9.70 12.83 7.98
CA VAL A 45 -10.95 12.19 8.45
C VAL A 45 -10.69 11.02 9.40
N ARG A 46 -9.45 10.54 9.53
CA ARG A 46 -9.12 9.39 10.40
C ARG A 46 -9.42 9.64 11.88
N ASP A 47 -9.34 10.90 12.32
CA ASP A 47 -9.69 11.28 13.70
C ASP A 47 -11.20 11.42 13.92
N CYS A 48 -11.98 11.54 12.82
CA CYS A 48 -13.41 11.37 12.88
C CYS A 48 -13.69 9.86 12.97
N ALA A 49 -14.25 9.43 14.09
CA ALA A 49 -14.65 8.06 14.33
C ALA A 49 -15.49 7.55 13.14
N PHE A 50 -14.85 6.84 12.20
CA PHE A 50 -15.58 6.03 11.25
C PHE A 50 -16.33 5.01 12.07
N THR A 51 -17.62 5.22 12.28
CA THR A 51 -18.50 4.22 12.86
C THR A 51 -18.46 3.05 11.91
N GLN A 52 -17.68 2.04 12.27
CA GLN A 52 -17.58 0.84 11.48
C GLN A 52 -19.00 0.30 11.30
N ALA A 53 -19.43 0.09 10.05
CA ALA A 53 -20.79 -0.37 9.71
C ALA A 53 -21.06 -1.84 10.11
N GLY A 54 -20.35 -2.35 11.11
CA GLY A 54 -20.37 -3.73 11.55
C GLY A 54 -19.11 -4.11 12.33
N PRO A 55 -19.00 -5.36 12.81
CA PRO A 55 -17.83 -5.86 13.51
C PRO A 55 -16.56 -5.78 12.64
N GLY A 56 -15.42 -5.42 13.24
CA GLY A 56 -14.08 -5.52 12.66
C GLY A 56 -13.89 -6.84 11.92
N PRO A 57 -13.20 -6.89 10.76
CA PRO A 57 -12.74 -8.18 10.26
C PRO A 57 -11.94 -8.85 11.38
N THR A 58 -12.34 -10.07 11.74
CA THR A 58 -11.65 -10.80 12.81
C THR A 58 -10.25 -11.14 12.33
N PRO A 59 -9.18 -10.66 13.00
CA PRO A 59 -7.82 -10.85 12.52
C PRO A 59 -7.36 -12.31 12.65
N ALA A 60 -8.01 -13.08 13.53
CA ALA A 60 -7.73 -14.49 13.73
C ALA A 60 -8.53 -15.35 12.76
N ARG A 61 -7.82 -16.22 12.04
CA ARG A 61 -8.43 -17.29 11.26
C ARG A 61 -9.14 -18.28 12.20
N PRO A 62 -10.37 -18.72 11.90
CA PRO A 62 -11.05 -19.74 12.68
C PRO A 62 -10.31 -21.08 12.58
N ALA A 63 -10.32 -21.86 13.68
CA ALA A 63 -9.69 -23.19 13.72
C ALA A 63 -10.34 -24.17 12.74
N PHE A 64 -11.62 -23.98 12.44
CA PHE A 64 -12.36 -24.76 11.46
C PHE A 64 -12.52 -23.99 10.15
N LEU A 65 -12.13 -24.61 9.04
CA LEU A 65 -12.47 -24.15 7.71
C LEU A 65 -13.48 -25.13 7.08
N PRO A 66 -14.59 -24.63 6.53
CA PRO A 66 -15.47 -25.43 5.68
C PRO A 66 -14.70 -26.06 4.51
N GLY A 67 -15.12 -27.25 4.06
CA GLY A 67 -14.39 -28.04 3.05
C GLY A 67 -14.25 -27.39 1.66
N ASN A 68 -14.92 -26.27 1.41
CA ASN A 68 -14.84 -25.48 0.19
C ASN A 68 -13.90 -24.26 0.31
N VAL A 69 -13.20 -24.09 1.44
CA VAL A 69 -12.27 -22.97 1.65
C VAL A 69 -10.84 -23.42 1.41
N ILE A 70 -10.17 -22.79 0.44
CA ILE A 70 -8.74 -22.99 0.16
C ILE A 70 -7.95 -21.96 0.96
N ASP A 71 -7.04 -22.43 1.80
CA ASP A 71 -6.13 -21.58 2.55
C ASP A 71 -4.82 -21.37 1.79
N PHE A 72 -4.50 -20.10 1.52
CA PHE A 72 -3.24 -19.69 0.92
C PHE A 72 -2.23 -19.43 2.04
N THR A 73 -1.83 -20.47 2.79
CA THR A 73 -0.74 -20.31 3.75
C THR A 73 0.51 -19.90 2.96
N PRO A 74 1.19 -18.78 3.28
CA PRO A 74 2.46 -18.48 2.64
C PRO A 74 3.42 -19.61 2.97
N ARG A 75 4.07 -20.15 1.93
CA ARG A 75 5.05 -21.24 2.00
C ARG A 75 6.10 -20.90 3.07
N ARG A 76 5.93 -21.40 4.31
CA ARG A 76 7.00 -21.43 5.29
C ARG A 76 8.15 -22.17 4.62
N GLN A 77 9.26 -21.46 4.40
CA GLN A 77 10.48 -21.98 3.82
C GLN A 77 10.79 -23.31 4.51
N ALA A 78 10.78 -24.40 3.75
CA ALA A 78 11.15 -25.71 4.27
C ALA A 78 12.57 -25.58 4.80
N ALA A 79 12.74 -25.81 6.11
CA ALA A 79 14.06 -25.85 6.73
C ALA A 79 14.91 -26.86 5.96
N ALA A 80 16.02 -26.40 5.38
CA ALA A 80 16.98 -27.28 4.74
C ALA A 80 17.53 -28.23 5.80
N VAL A 81 17.12 -29.50 5.74
CA VAL A 81 17.66 -30.55 6.60
C VAL A 81 19.07 -30.84 6.09
N ALA A 82 20.08 -30.35 6.81
CA ALA A 82 21.48 -30.60 6.52
C ALA A 82 21.76 -32.12 6.59
N GLN A 83 22.14 -32.72 5.46
CA GLN A 83 22.58 -34.12 5.43
C GLN A 83 23.92 -34.25 6.17
N LYS A 84 23.88 -34.83 7.37
CA LYS A 84 25.08 -35.28 8.07
C LYS A 84 25.58 -36.55 7.41
N LYS A 85 26.63 -36.44 6.58
CA LYS A 85 27.45 -37.60 6.18
C LYS A 85 28.13 -38.16 7.43
N THR A 86 27.88 -39.42 7.76
CA THR A 86 28.72 -40.20 8.67
C THR A 86 29.26 -41.39 7.92
N SER A 87 30.58 -41.41 7.77
CA SER A 87 31.36 -42.46 7.14
C SER A 87 31.34 -43.74 7.99
N ASN A 88 31.31 -44.89 7.32
CA ASN A 88 31.59 -46.20 7.90
C ASN A 88 33.00 -46.26 8.51
N SER A 89 33.12 -46.95 9.64
CA SER A 89 34.26 -47.80 10.01
C SER A 89 33.72 -49.01 10.76
#